data_AF-A0A351FPI5-F1
#
_entry.id   AF-A0A351FPI5-F1
#
_cell.length_a   1.000
_cell.length_b   1.000
_cell.length_c   1.000
_cell.angle_alpha   90.00
_cell.angle_beta   90.00
_cell.angle_gamma   90.00
#
_symmetry.space_group_name_H-M   'P 1'
#
loop_
_entity.id
_entity.type
_entity.pdbx_description
1 polymer ?
#
loop_
_entity_poly.entity_id
_entity_poly.type
_entity_poly.pdbx_seq_one_letter_code
_entity_poly.pdbx_strand_id
1 'polypeptide(L)'
;MAFLSGITASHSAEPRKDHFRQLDDVWPTANDMRRPSGSPGKSYWQQKVDYDIKVAVDDQRQVVTGSETITYHNHSPDELTVLWLQLDQNRYAPNSDDWLSMTAPNLKGLSYSELRTILYRRQFDGGFKISSVRDKNGQEMDYHIVRTMLRLHLPKPLKPGEQTTFSIDWRFNIPDGKAMRVRGGFEFFEKDGNYVYAIAQWYPRMCAYTDYGGWQNRQTLGAEFTLEFGDFRVRITVPDDHIVAATGELQNAAEVLTDVQRRRLKQAIQSDTPVYIVTEDEARQNESTQAKGKQTWEFSASNVRDFAFATSRKFLWDAQGVQLGDRRVLAMSFWPKEGQPLWGQYSTAAVAHAIRVYSRFTFDYPYPVIISVNGPVRGMEYPMMTFQSPRPETDGTYSERTKYALIGVVIHEVGHSWFPMIVNS
;
A
#
# COMPACT_ATOMS: atom_id res chain seq x y z
N MET A 1 -0.82 64.15 -5.06
CA MET A 1 -1.49 62.85 -5.27
C MET A 1 -0.54 61.95 -6.06
N ALA A 2 -0.14 60.75 -5.67
CA ALA A 2 -0.24 59.99 -4.43
C ALA A 2 0.78 58.84 -4.53
N PHE A 3 1.53 58.66 -3.44
CA PHE A 3 2.26 57.49 -2.92
C PHE A 3 2.94 56.47 -3.85
N LEU A 4 4.28 56.47 -3.78
CA LEU A 4 5.09 55.25 -3.72
C LEU A 4 4.62 54.38 -2.54
N SER A 5 4.36 53.10 -2.80
CA SER A 5 4.29 52.08 -1.75
C SER A 5 5.28 50.98 -2.10
N GLY A 6 6.41 50.99 -1.39
CA GLY A 6 7.33 49.86 -1.37
C GLY A 6 6.64 48.67 -0.71
N ILE A 7 6.64 47.53 -1.40
CA ILE A 7 6.37 46.24 -0.77
C ILE A 7 7.63 45.91 0.02
N THR A 8 7.61 46.25 1.30
CA THR A 8 8.52 45.66 2.27
C THR A 8 8.22 44.16 2.28
N ALA A 9 9.18 43.37 1.80
CA ALA A 9 9.24 41.96 2.16
C ALA A 9 9.43 41.92 3.68
N SER A 10 8.32 41.77 4.41
CA SER A 10 8.40 41.33 5.79
C SER A 10 9.08 39.97 5.74
N HIS A 11 10.35 39.94 6.17
CA HIS A 11 10.91 38.72 6.70
C HIS A 11 9.94 38.30 7.79
N SER A 12 9.18 37.22 7.57
CA SER A 12 8.56 36.52 8.67
C SER A 12 9.71 36.13 9.58
N ALA A 13 9.89 36.90 10.66
CA ALA A 13 10.76 36.51 11.74
C ALA A 13 10.38 35.06 12.08
N GLU A 14 11.37 34.17 12.13
CA GLU A 14 11.11 32.83 12.68
C GLU A 14 10.33 33.03 13.98
N PRO A 15 9.17 32.37 14.14
CA PRO A 15 8.35 32.59 15.32
C PRO A 15 9.25 32.36 16.53
N ARG A 16 9.44 33.42 17.32
CA ARG A 16 10.24 33.39 18.55
C ARG A 16 9.84 32.14 19.31
N LYS A 17 10.80 31.32 19.70
CA LYS A 17 10.57 30.07 20.43
C LYS A 17 9.97 30.38 21.80
N ASP A 18 8.65 30.54 21.84
CA ASP A 18 7.87 30.76 23.03
C ASP A 18 7.35 29.42 23.54
N HIS A 19 7.99 28.92 24.59
CA HIS A 19 7.65 27.66 25.23
C HIS A 19 6.27 27.67 25.92
N PHE A 20 5.65 28.85 26.09
CA PHE A 20 4.33 29.04 26.71
C PHE A 20 3.29 29.58 25.73
N ARG A 21 3.60 29.60 24.43
CA ARG A 21 2.67 30.03 23.39
C ARG A 21 1.36 29.24 23.52
N GLN A 22 0.24 29.96 23.64
CA GLN A 22 -1.08 29.35 23.59
C GLN A 22 -1.31 28.74 22.21
N LEU A 23 -1.83 27.51 22.16
CA LEU A 23 -2.01 26.76 20.91
C LEU A 23 -3.41 26.95 20.30
N ASP A 24 -4.23 27.83 20.86
CA ASP A 24 -5.62 28.07 20.43
C ASP A 24 -5.72 28.49 18.95
N ASP A 25 -4.68 29.16 18.41
CA ASP A 25 -4.61 29.57 17.00
C ASP A 25 -4.13 28.45 16.05
N VAL A 26 -3.63 27.35 16.60
CA VAL A 26 -2.99 26.25 15.85
C VAL A 26 -3.82 24.97 15.96
N TRP A 27 -4.52 24.77 17.07
CA TRP A 27 -5.29 23.57 17.36
C TRP A 27 -6.80 23.83 17.23
N PRO A 28 -7.59 22.85 16.74
CA PRO A 28 -9.04 22.97 16.73
C PRO A 28 -9.59 23.20 18.15
N THR A 29 -10.66 23.99 18.26
CA THR A 29 -11.39 24.17 19.52
C THR A 29 -11.80 22.81 20.08
N ALA A 30 -11.46 22.57 21.35
CA ALA A 30 -11.83 21.33 22.03
C ALA A 30 -13.36 21.16 22.08
N ASN A 31 -13.80 19.91 21.96
CA ASN A 31 -15.20 19.52 21.98
C ASN A 31 -15.36 18.11 22.57
N ASP A 32 -16.57 17.56 22.55
CA ASP A 32 -16.85 16.21 23.09
C ASP A 32 -16.15 15.09 22.30
N MET A 33 -15.70 15.36 21.07
CA MET A 33 -14.94 14.44 20.21
C MET A 33 -13.44 14.48 20.49
N ARG A 34 -12.86 15.66 20.78
CA ARG A 34 -11.42 15.87 20.95
C ARG A 34 -11.15 16.82 22.11
N ARG A 35 -10.41 16.33 23.11
CA ARG A 35 -10.01 17.10 24.29
C ARG A 35 -8.98 18.18 23.93
N PRO A 36 -8.75 19.20 24.79
CA PRO A 36 -7.70 20.21 24.56
C PRO A 36 -6.29 19.64 24.39
N SER A 37 -6.03 18.42 24.86
CA SER A 37 -4.77 17.68 24.67
C SER A 37 -4.64 17.00 23.30
N GLY A 38 -5.66 17.05 22.44
CA GLY A 38 -5.73 16.31 21.17
C GLY A 38 -6.17 14.84 21.31
N SER A 39 -6.24 14.31 22.53
CA SER A 39 -6.69 12.93 22.79
C SER A 39 -8.21 12.77 22.53
N PRO A 40 -8.67 11.56 22.14
CA PRO A 40 -10.09 11.24 22.02
C PRO A 40 -10.94 11.68 23.22
N GLY A 41 -12.05 12.35 22.94
CA GLY A 41 -13.08 12.72 23.89
C GLY A 41 -14.04 11.56 24.19
N LYS A 42 -15.01 11.80 25.10
CA LYS A 42 -15.99 10.78 25.50
C LYS A 42 -16.92 10.34 24.36
N SER A 43 -17.09 11.19 23.36
CA SER A 43 -17.97 10.96 22.20
C SER A 43 -17.18 10.58 20.94
N TYR A 44 -15.86 10.40 21.04
CA TYR A 44 -15.04 10.03 19.89
C TYR A 44 -15.53 8.74 19.24
N TRP A 45 -15.60 8.75 17.91
CA TRP A 45 -15.95 7.61 17.09
C TRP A 45 -15.01 7.55 15.89
N GLN A 46 -14.84 6.34 15.37
CA GLN A 46 -14.14 6.05 14.12
C GLN A 46 -14.87 4.90 13.46
N GLN A 47 -15.06 4.96 12.15
CA GLN A 47 -15.72 3.87 11.44
C GLN A 47 -14.83 2.63 11.43
N LYS A 48 -15.44 1.47 11.19
CA LYS A 48 -14.71 0.23 10.95
C LYS A 48 -15.15 -0.37 9.62
N VAL A 49 -14.19 -0.87 8.85
CA VAL A 49 -14.48 -1.51 7.56
C VAL A 49 -13.70 -2.81 7.41
N ASP A 50 -14.43 -3.92 7.37
CA ASP A 50 -13.84 -5.24 7.19
C ASP A 50 -13.94 -5.71 5.73
N TYR A 51 -12.91 -6.42 5.27
CA TYR A 51 -12.80 -6.94 3.91
C TYR A 51 -12.54 -8.45 3.90
N ASP A 52 -13.32 -9.18 3.10
CA ASP A 52 -12.98 -10.53 2.63
C ASP A 52 -12.79 -10.48 1.11
N ILE A 53 -11.55 -10.63 0.66
CA ILE A 53 -11.17 -10.44 -0.74
C ILE A 53 -10.61 -11.75 -1.32
N LYS A 54 -11.11 -12.12 -2.49
CA LYS A 54 -10.51 -13.14 -3.36
C LYS A 54 -9.95 -12.43 -4.57
N VAL A 55 -8.67 -12.63 -4.85
CA VAL A 55 -7.98 -11.97 -5.96
C VAL A 55 -7.13 -12.97 -6.72
N ALA A 56 -7.09 -12.83 -8.04
CA ALA A 56 -6.24 -13.63 -8.90
C ALA A 56 -5.39 -12.75 -9.81
N VAL A 57 -4.11 -13.10 -9.95
CA VAL A 57 -3.19 -12.50 -10.92
C VAL A 57 -3.12 -13.39 -12.16
N ASP A 58 -3.46 -12.83 -13.31
CA ASP A 58 -3.23 -13.46 -14.63
C ASP A 58 -1.84 -13.02 -15.12
N ASP A 59 -0.83 -13.87 -14.89
CA ASP A 59 0.57 -13.60 -15.28
C ASP A 59 0.79 -13.55 -16.80
N GLN A 60 -0.12 -14.11 -17.60
CA GLN A 60 -0.01 -14.07 -19.06
C GLN A 60 -0.53 -12.75 -19.63
N ARG A 61 -1.59 -12.21 -19.03
CA ARG A 61 -2.25 -10.98 -19.50
C ARG A 61 -1.92 -9.75 -18.67
N GLN A 62 -1.21 -9.91 -17.55
CA GLN A 62 -0.95 -8.88 -16.56
C GLN A 62 -2.24 -8.19 -16.08
N VAL A 63 -3.22 -9.01 -15.69
CA VAL A 63 -4.53 -8.57 -15.20
C VAL A 63 -4.73 -9.03 -13.76
N VAL A 64 -5.33 -8.17 -12.94
CA VAL A 64 -5.86 -8.57 -11.64
C VAL A 64 -7.39 -8.65 -11.76
N THR A 65 -7.95 -9.77 -11.31
CA THR A 65 -9.41 -9.95 -11.15
C THR A 65 -9.69 -10.22 -9.68
N GLY A 66 -10.67 -9.53 -9.11
CA GLY A 66 -11.02 -9.70 -7.72
C GLY A 66 -12.52 -9.65 -7.47
N SER A 67 -12.91 -10.26 -6.35
CA SER A 67 -14.23 -10.18 -5.75
C SER A 67 -14.03 -9.91 -4.27
N GLU A 68 -14.63 -8.83 -3.77
CA GLU A 68 -14.54 -8.44 -2.37
C GLU A 68 -15.92 -8.40 -1.72
N THR A 69 -15.98 -8.78 -0.46
CA THR A 69 -17.12 -8.53 0.42
C THR A 69 -16.69 -7.53 1.48
N ILE A 70 -17.41 -6.41 1.54
CA ILE A 70 -17.12 -5.29 2.44
C ILE A 70 -18.20 -5.26 3.52
N THR A 71 -17.79 -5.21 4.78
CA THR A 71 -18.70 -4.94 5.91
C THR A 71 -18.34 -3.58 6.50
N TYR A 72 -19.27 -2.63 6.37
CA TYR A 72 -19.13 -1.28 6.89
C TYR A 72 -19.90 -1.16 8.21
N HIS A 73 -19.22 -0.75 9.28
CA HIS A 73 -19.80 -0.52 10.60
C HIS A 73 -19.95 0.98 10.81
N ASN A 74 -21.18 1.45 11.01
CA ASN A 74 -21.47 2.85 11.26
C ASN A 74 -21.40 3.17 12.76
N HIS A 75 -20.25 3.64 13.21
CA HIS A 75 -20.04 4.17 14.56
C HIS A 75 -20.33 5.67 14.68
N SER A 76 -20.64 6.37 13.59
CA SER A 76 -21.00 7.78 13.65
C SER A 76 -22.40 7.97 14.26
N PRO A 77 -22.72 9.17 14.79
CA PRO A 77 -24.06 9.50 15.25
C PRO A 77 -25.04 9.79 14.09
N ASP A 78 -24.58 9.69 12.84
CA ASP A 78 -25.35 10.06 11.66
C ASP A 78 -26.06 8.85 11.04
N GLU A 79 -27.20 9.12 10.42
CA GLU A 79 -27.84 8.18 9.52
C GLU A 79 -27.21 8.32 8.12
N LEU A 80 -26.66 7.23 7.58
CA LEU A 80 -25.99 7.23 6.28
C LEU A 80 -26.91 6.64 5.20
N THR A 81 -27.15 7.39 4.13
CA THR A 81 -27.92 6.91 2.96
C THR A 81 -27.04 6.51 1.79
N VAL A 82 -25.75 6.87 1.83
CA VAL A 82 -24.76 6.55 0.81
C VAL A 82 -23.42 6.19 1.41
N LEU A 83 -22.69 5.33 0.70
CA LEU A 83 -21.30 4.99 0.97
C LEU A 83 -20.44 5.41 -0.23
N TRP A 84 -19.19 5.79 0.04
CA TRP A 84 -18.23 6.18 -0.99
C TRP A 84 -17.04 5.23 -1.01
N LEU A 85 -16.60 4.87 -2.22
CA LEU A 85 -15.39 4.09 -2.45
C LEU A 85 -14.46 4.81 -3.42
N GLN A 86 -13.17 4.71 -3.15
CA GLN A 86 -12.08 5.16 -4.01
C GLN A 86 -11.77 4.07 -5.04
N LEU A 87 -11.71 4.47 -6.30
CA LEU A 87 -11.36 3.66 -7.45
C LEU A 87 -10.00 4.11 -7.99
N ASP A 88 -8.94 3.94 -7.20
CA ASP A 88 -7.61 4.50 -7.48
C ASP A 88 -7.03 4.11 -8.84
N GLN A 89 -7.27 2.88 -9.31
CA GLN A 89 -6.80 2.46 -10.63
C GLN A 89 -7.35 3.34 -11.76
N ASN A 90 -8.49 4.02 -11.56
CA ASN A 90 -9.09 4.90 -12.57
C ASN A 90 -8.22 6.12 -12.87
N ARG A 91 -7.22 6.44 -12.04
CA ARG A 91 -6.21 7.46 -12.36
C ARG A 91 -5.34 7.09 -13.57
N TYR A 92 -5.26 5.80 -13.89
CA TYR A 92 -4.48 5.30 -15.02
C TYR A 92 -5.28 5.25 -16.33
N ALA A 93 -6.57 5.59 -16.30
CA ALA A 93 -7.35 5.74 -17.51
C ALA A 93 -6.79 6.89 -18.38
N PRO A 94 -6.79 6.78 -19.72
CA PRO A 94 -6.25 7.80 -20.62
C PRO A 94 -6.91 9.19 -20.51
N ASN A 95 -8.09 9.28 -19.91
CA ASN A 95 -8.87 10.50 -19.70
C ASN A 95 -9.08 10.84 -18.21
N SER A 96 -8.22 10.32 -17.32
CA SER A 96 -8.28 10.62 -15.89
C SER A 96 -7.93 12.07 -15.58
N ASP A 97 -8.44 12.62 -14.47
CA ASP A 97 -8.03 13.96 -14.01
C ASP A 97 -6.53 14.02 -13.69
N ASP A 98 -5.98 12.92 -13.17
CA ASP A 98 -4.54 12.77 -12.90
C ASP A 98 -3.71 13.03 -14.16
N TRP A 99 -4.16 12.55 -15.32
CA TRP A 99 -3.48 12.77 -16.59
C TRP A 99 -3.80 14.14 -17.20
N LEU A 100 -5.09 14.52 -17.22
CA LEU A 100 -5.55 15.74 -17.90
C LEU A 100 -5.12 17.02 -17.19
N SER A 101 -4.80 16.96 -15.89
CA SER A 101 -4.30 18.10 -15.12
C SER A 101 -2.78 18.28 -15.16
N MET A 102 -2.04 17.35 -15.78
CA MET A 102 -0.58 17.47 -15.89
C MET A 102 -0.18 18.62 -16.80
N THR A 103 0.89 19.33 -16.42
CA THR A 103 1.52 20.32 -17.29
C THR A 103 2.03 19.63 -18.55
N ALA A 104 1.66 20.17 -19.71
CA ALA A 104 2.15 19.67 -20.99
C ALA A 104 3.69 19.74 -21.02
N PRO A 105 4.38 18.67 -21.43
CA PRO A 105 5.83 18.67 -21.49
C PRO A 105 6.32 19.64 -22.57
N ASN A 106 7.53 20.17 -22.39
CA ASN A 106 8.18 20.93 -23.45
C ASN A 106 8.54 19.98 -24.60
N LEU A 107 7.91 20.16 -25.76
CA LEU A 107 8.17 19.32 -26.94
C LEU A 107 9.58 19.54 -27.51
N LYS A 108 10.21 20.69 -27.23
CA LYS A 108 11.62 20.94 -27.57
C LYS A 108 12.51 20.39 -26.44
N GLY A 109 13.20 19.27 -26.71
CA GLY A 109 14.11 18.63 -25.75
C GLY A 109 13.49 17.46 -24.98
N LEU A 110 12.35 16.94 -25.41
CA LEU A 110 11.72 15.76 -24.83
C LEU A 110 12.65 14.53 -24.93
N SER A 111 12.95 13.90 -23.81
CA SER A 111 13.71 12.65 -23.81
C SER A 111 12.88 11.48 -24.37
N TYR A 112 13.56 10.44 -24.85
CA TYR A 112 12.89 9.20 -25.28
C TYR A 112 12.06 8.55 -24.15
N SER A 113 12.52 8.67 -22.89
CA SER A 113 11.79 8.15 -21.73
C SER A 113 10.47 8.89 -21.50
N GLU A 114 10.47 10.22 -21.64
CA GLU A 114 9.25 11.03 -21.52
C GLU A 114 8.29 10.73 -22.67
N LEU A 115 8.80 10.62 -23.91
CA LEU A 115 7.97 10.24 -25.05
C LEU A 115 7.33 8.86 -24.87
N ARG A 116 8.11 7.85 -24.43
CA ARG A 116 7.59 6.52 -24.11
C ARG A 116 6.48 6.59 -23.06
N THR A 117 6.67 7.38 -22.01
CA THR A 117 5.68 7.56 -20.94
C THR A 117 4.36 8.14 -21.49
N ILE A 118 4.44 9.18 -22.31
CA ILE A 118 3.27 9.83 -22.92
C ILE A 118 2.50 8.84 -23.81
N LEU A 119 3.22 8.09 -24.66
CA LEU A 119 2.61 7.11 -25.56
C LEU A 119 1.96 5.97 -24.77
N TYR A 120 2.65 5.45 -23.77
CA TYR A 120 2.13 4.39 -22.90
C TYR A 120 0.84 4.81 -22.20
N ARG A 121 0.82 5.97 -21.53
CA ARG A 121 -0.38 6.46 -20.82
C ARG A 121 -1.57 6.72 -21.73
N ARG A 122 -1.34 7.08 -22.99
CA ARG A 122 -2.43 7.28 -23.98
C ARG A 122 -3.06 5.98 -24.46
N GLN A 123 -2.29 4.89 -24.51
CA GLN A 123 -2.73 3.60 -25.05
C GLN A 123 -3.18 2.61 -23.98
N PHE A 124 -2.67 2.76 -22.76
CA PHE A 124 -2.94 1.86 -21.66
C PHE A 124 -4.42 1.92 -21.24
N ASP A 125 -5.11 0.77 -21.28
CA ASP A 125 -6.47 0.62 -20.75
C ASP A 125 -6.44 0.50 -19.23
N GLY A 126 -6.15 1.62 -18.55
CA GLY A 126 -6.17 1.71 -17.10
C GLY A 126 -7.57 1.91 -16.53
N GLY A 127 -7.70 1.64 -15.22
CA GLY A 127 -8.96 1.77 -14.49
C GLY A 127 -9.64 0.45 -14.16
N PHE A 128 -10.40 0.48 -13.08
CA PHE A 128 -11.29 -0.60 -12.69
C PHE A 128 -12.38 -0.79 -13.73
N LYS A 129 -12.64 -2.05 -14.06
CA LYS A 129 -13.86 -2.51 -14.72
C LYS A 129 -14.72 -3.19 -13.65
N ILE A 130 -15.67 -2.44 -13.10
CA ILE A 130 -16.64 -2.95 -12.12
C ILE A 130 -17.68 -3.79 -12.87
N SER A 131 -17.86 -5.04 -12.45
CA SER A 131 -18.74 -6.00 -13.10
C SER A 131 -20.05 -6.20 -12.37
N SER A 132 -20.05 -6.06 -11.03
CA SER A 132 -21.25 -6.19 -10.20
C SER A 132 -21.06 -5.42 -8.89
N VAL A 133 -22.17 -4.93 -8.31
CA VAL A 133 -22.24 -4.45 -6.92
C VAL A 133 -23.52 -4.98 -6.31
N ARG A 134 -23.41 -5.83 -5.28
CA ARG A 134 -24.55 -6.60 -4.75
C ARG A 134 -24.64 -6.51 -3.25
N ASP A 135 -25.85 -6.54 -2.72
CA ASP A 135 -26.08 -6.66 -1.28
C ASP A 135 -25.77 -8.08 -0.77
N LYS A 136 -25.84 -8.30 0.55
CA LYS A 136 -25.64 -9.61 1.17
C LYS A 136 -26.56 -10.74 0.68
N ASN A 137 -27.69 -10.40 0.04
CA ASN A 137 -28.65 -11.36 -0.49
C ASN A 137 -28.42 -11.62 -2.00
N GLY A 138 -27.42 -10.99 -2.60
CA GLY A 138 -27.10 -11.10 -4.02
C GLY A 138 -27.93 -10.19 -4.92
N GLN A 139 -28.67 -9.22 -4.37
CA GLN A 139 -29.43 -8.25 -5.15
C GLN A 139 -28.54 -7.10 -5.62
N GLU A 140 -28.65 -6.72 -6.90
CA GLU A 140 -27.92 -5.56 -7.45
C GLU A 140 -28.26 -4.28 -6.69
N MET A 141 -27.24 -3.47 -6.40
CA MET A 141 -27.37 -2.19 -5.71
C MET A 141 -27.20 -1.04 -6.69
N ASP A 142 -27.88 0.09 -6.41
CA ASP A 142 -27.73 1.30 -7.21
C ASP A 142 -26.44 2.04 -6.86
N TYR A 143 -25.66 2.41 -7.88
CA TYR A 143 -24.41 3.15 -7.71
C TYR A 143 -24.08 4.03 -8.92
N HIS A 144 -23.24 5.03 -8.68
CA HIS A 144 -22.67 5.86 -9.73
C HIS A 144 -21.16 5.90 -9.62
N ILE A 145 -20.47 5.72 -10.76
CA ILE A 145 -19.04 5.94 -10.86
C ILE A 145 -18.81 7.32 -11.48
N VAL A 146 -18.11 8.18 -10.76
CA VAL A 146 -17.64 9.47 -11.24
C VAL A 146 -16.13 9.49 -11.10
N ARG A 147 -15.45 9.22 -12.23
CA ARG A 147 -14.00 9.21 -12.36
C ARG A 147 -13.37 8.25 -11.34
N THR A 148 -12.68 8.73 -10.31
CA THR A 148 -11.99 7.91 -9.29
C THR A 148 -12.86 7.58 -8.08
N MET A 149 -14.17 7.84 -8.14
CA MET A 149 -15.09 7.61 -7.03
C MET A 149 -16.28 6.76 -7.45
N LEU A 150 -16.71 5.86 -6.56
CA LEU A 150 -17.98 5.14 -6.63
C LEU A 150 -18.85 5.59 -5.46
N ARG A 151 -20.06 6.09 -5.77
CA ARG A 151 -21.09 6.42 -4.79
C ARG A 151 -22.15 5.32 -4.80
N LEU A 152 -22.24 4.57 -3.71
CA LEU A 152 -23.18 3.48 -3.52
C LEU A 152 -24.41 3.99 -2.76
N HIS A 153 -25.61 3.81 -3.31
CA HIS A 153 -26.86 4.12 -2.63
C HIS A 153 -27.33 2.94 -1.80
N LEU A 154 -27.61 3.19 -0.52
CA LEU A 154 -28.14 2.16 0.36
C LEU A 154 -29.66 2.04 0.16
N PRO A 155 -30.20 0.81 0.03
CA PRO A 155 -31.64 0.61 -0.14
C PRO A 155 -32.43 1.02 1.11
N LYS A 156 -31.78 1.04 2.28
CA LYS A 156 -32.29 1.56 3.54
C LYS A 156 -31.20 2.40 4.21
N PRO A 157 -31.55 3.52 4.85
CA PRO A 157 -30.57 4.29 5.62
C PRO A 157 -29.93 3.42 6.71
N LEU A 158 -28.61 3.56 6.87
CA LEU A 158 -27.81 2.87 7.87
C LEU A 158 -27.74 3.72 9.13
N LYS A 159 -28.35 3.26 10.21
CA LYS A 159 -28.45 4.03 11.46
C LYS A 159 -27.15 3.97 12.28
N PRO A 160 -26.98 4.86 13.27
CA PRO A 160 -25.90 4.76 14.24
C PRO A 160 -25.86 3.38 14.92
N GLY A 161 -24.68 2.77 14.95
CA GLY A 161 -24.42 1.44 15.51
C GLY A 161 -24.82 0.27 14.61
N GLU A 162 -25.43 0.51 13.44
CA GLU A 162 -25.74 -0.56 12.48
C GLU A 162 -24.55 -0.84 11.55
N GLN A 163 -24.60 -2.00 10.89
CA GLN A 163 -23.66 -2.40 9.85
C GLN A 163 -24.38 -2.82 8.57
N THR A 164 -23.69 -2.69 7.44
CA THR A 164 -24.15 -3.22 6.15
C THR A 164 -23.05 -4.01 5.47
N THR A 165 -23.43 -5.00 4.65
CA THR A 165 -22.51 -5.85 3.91
C THR A 165 -22.93 -5.90 2.44
N PHE A 166 -21.96 -5.72 1.55
CA PHE A 166 -22.14 -5.77 0.11
C PHE A 166 -20.87 -6.32 -0.55
N SER A 167 -20.98 -6.76 -1.80
CA SER A 167 -19.87 -7.30 -2.58
C SER A 167 -19.65 -6.54 -3.88
N ILE A 168 -18.39 -6.46 -4.32
CA ILE A 168 -18.00 -5.85 -5.60
C ILE A 168 -17.11 -6.82 -6.37
N ASP A 169 -17.46 -7.09 -7.63
CA ASP A 169 -16.60 -7.79 -8.58
C ASP A 169 -15.92 -6.79 -9.52
N TRP A 170 -14.61 -6.92 -9.68
CA TRP A 170 -13.81 -5.96 -10.44
C TRP A 170 -12.61 -6.61 -11.11
N ARG A 171 -12.07 -5.93 -12.12
CA ARG A 171 -10.76 -6.25 -12.73
C ARG A 171 -10.06 -5.00 -13.22
N PHE A 172 -8.74 -5.04 -13.37
CA PHE A 172 -7.97 -3.99 -14.02
C PHE A 172 -6.68 -4.55 -14.65
N ASN A 173 -6.15 -3.86 -15.66
CA ASN A 173 -4.85 -4.17 -16.24
C ASN A 173 -3.75 -3.58 -15.34
N ILE A 174 -2.70 -4.34 -15.06
CA ILE A 174 -1.59 -3.90 -14.21
C ILE A 174 -0.68 -2.96 -15.02
N PRO A 175 -0.36 -1.75 -14.56
CA PRO A 175 0.51 -0.84 -15.30
C PRO A 175 1.99 -1.26 -15.22
N ASP A 176 2.74 -1.01 -16.29
CA ASP A 176 4.20 -1.19 -16.37
C ASP A 176 4.89 -0.04 -15.62
N GLY A 177 5.52 -0.37 -14.49
CA GLY A 177 6.20 0.60 -13.64
C GLY A 177 7.52 1.13 -14.22
N LYS A 178 8.06 0.50 -15.28
CA LYS A 178 9.16 1.09 -16.07
C LYS A 178 8.66 2.06 -17.13
N ALA A 179 7.44 1.90 -17.62
CA ALA A 179 6.87 2.79 -18.63
C ALA A 179 6.27 4.07 -18.03
N MET A 180 5.84 4.03 -16.77
CA MET A 180 5.31 5.21 -16.06
C MET A 180 5.46 5.10 -14.55
N ARG A 181 5.43 6.24 -13.84
CA ARG A 181 5.44 6.26 -12.38
C ARG A 181 4.12 5.69 -11.84
N VAL A 182 4.23 4.66 -11.00
CA VAL A 182 3.09 3.97 -10.39
C VAL A 182 3.27 3.83 -8.89
N ARG A 183 2.14 3.66 -8.16
CA ARG A 183 2.15 3.26 -6.74
C ARG A 183 2.04 1.74 -6.56
N GLY A 184 1.56 1.05 -7.60
CA GLY A 184 1.64 -0.39 -7.80
C GLY A 184 1.63 -0.72 -9.29
N GLY A 185 2.32 -1.78 -9.70
CA GLY A 185 2.48 -2.19 -11.09
C GLY A 185 3.36 -3.43 -11.23
N PHE A 186 3.76 -3.73 -12.46
CA PHE A 186 4.74 -4.78 -12.73
C PHE A 186 6.06 -4.23 -13.25
N GLU A 187 7.11 -5.04 -13.11
CA GLU A 187 8.36 -4.91 -13.84
C GLU A 187 8.57 -6.17 -14.70
N PHE A 188 8.84 -5.96 -15.99
CA PHE A 188 9.24 -7.05 -16.90
C PHE A 188 10.78 -7.19 -16.98
N PHE A 189 11.24 -8.44 -16.96
CA PHE A 189 12.65 -8.83 -17.07
C PHE A 189 12.89 -9.49 -18.43
N GLU A 190 13.35 -8.71 -19.41
CA GLU A 190 13.53 -9.17 -20.79
C GLU A 190 14.47 -10.37 -20.95
N LYS A 191 15.45 -10.53 -20.04
CA LYS A 191 16.46 -11.60 -20.11
C LYS A 191 15.89 -12.99 -19.92
N ASP A 192 14.82 -13.12 -19.13
CA ASP A 192 14.22 -14.41 -18.76
C ASP A 192 12.70 -14.45 -18.98
N GLY A 193 12.09 -13.35 -19.39
CA GLY A 193 10.66 -13.27 -19.67
C GLY A 193 9.79 -13.24 -18.43
N ASN A 194 10.35 -12.95 -17.25
CA ASN A 194 9.64 -12.99 -15.98
C ASN A 194 9.17 -11.61 -15.50
N TYR A 195 8.24 -11.61 -14.56
CA TYR A 195 7.65 -10.41 -13.98
C TYR A 195 7.82 -10.36 -12.47
N VAL A 196 8.01 -9.15 -11.94
CA VAL A 196 7.78 -8.84 -10.52
C VAL A 196 6.57 -7.95 -10.41
N TYR A 197 5.57 -8.38 -9.64
CA TYR A 197 4.35 -7.62 -9.38
C TYR A 197 4.42 -6.99 -7.99
N ALA A 198 4.20 -5.68 -7.90
CA ALA A 198 3.98 -4.95 -6.67
C ALA A 198 2.58 -4.33 -6.75
N ILE A 199 1.60 -4.94 -6.10
CA ILE A 199 0.17 -4.65 -6.27
C ILE A 199 -0.35 -3.89 -5.05
N ALA A 200 -0.76 -2.65 -5.30
CA ALA A 200 -1.22 -1.70 -4.30
C ALA A 200 -2.36 -0.84 -4.87
N GLN A 201 -3.18 -0.27 -3.98
CA GLN A 201 -4.36 0.53 -4.37
C GLN A 201 -5.24 -0.22 -5.40
N TRP A 202 -5.39 -1.52 -5.18
CA TRP A 202 -5.74 -2.51 -6.21
C TRP A 202 -7.17 -3.04 -6.10
N TYR A 203 -7.90 -2.64 -5.08
CA TYR A 203 -9.30 -2.97 -4.85
C TYR A 203 -10.09 -1.66 -4.63
N PRO A 204 -11.41 -1.60 -4.85
CA PRO A 204 -12.24 -0.49 -4.42
C PRO A 204 -12.16 -0.30 -2.89
N ARG A 205 -11.70 0.87 -2.44
CA ARG A 205 -11.42 1.13 -1.01
C ARG A 205 -12.46 2.07 -0.42
N MET A 206 -13.09 1.72 0.70
CA MET A 206 -14.02 2.62 1.39
C MET A 206 -13.35 3.96 1.72
N CYS A 207 -14.00 5.06 1.35
CA CYS A 207 -13.61 6.40 1.77
C CYS A 207 -13.73 6.53 3.30
N ALA A 208 -12.85 7.32 3.91
CA ALA A 208 -13.02 7.69 5.31
C ALA A 208 -14.24 8.62 5.49
N TYR A 209 -15.00 8.40 6.57
CA TYR A 209 -16.05 9.29 7.05
C TYR A 209 -15.66 9.81 8.43
N THR A 210 -15.48 11.12 8.55
CA THR A 210 -14.86 11.74 9.73
C THR A 210 -15.75 12.78 10.37
N ASP A 211 -15.57 12.99 11.68
CA ASP A 211 -16.29 13.99 12.47
C ASP A 211 -16.05 15.43 12.00
N TYR A 212 -14.87 15.70 11.43
CA TYR A 212 -14.48 17.04 10.99
C TYR A 212 -14.70 17.29 9.49
N GLY A 213 -14.78 16.24 8.66
CA GLY A 213 -14.76 16.38 7.20
C GLY A 213 -15.87 15.62 6.47
N GLY A 214 -16.66 14.81 7.15
CA GLY A 214 -17.58 13.88 6.51
C GLY A 214 -16.83 12.93 5.59
N TRP A 215 -17.38 12.64 4.41
CA TRP A 215 -16.77 11.76 3.41
C TRP A 215 -15.56 12.40 2.73
N GLN A 216 -14.42 11.69 2.77
CA GLN A 216 -13.23 12.01 1.99
C GLN A 216 -13.38 11.49 0.55
N ASN A 217 -14.14 12.22 -0.29
CA ASN A 217 -14.53 11.80 -1.64
C ASN A 217 -14.00 12.72 -2.77
N ARG A 218 -12.90 13.45 -2.53
CA ARG A 218 -12.22 14.22 -3.57
C ARG A 218 -11.49 13.31 -4.56
N GLN A 219 -11.54 13.64 -5.85
CA GLN A 219 -10.87 12.87 -6.89
C GLN A 219 -9.37 12.71 -6.60
N THR A 220 -8.85 11.49 -6.73
CA THR A 220 -7.41 11.24 -6.50
C THR A 220 -6.60 11.65 -7.72
N LEU A 221 -5.57 12.45 -7.48
CA LEU A 221 -4.48 12.76 -8.41
C LEU A 221 -3.19 12.06 -7.96
N GLY A 222 -3.31 11.02 -7.13
CA GLY A 222 -2.18 10.29 -6.57
C GLY A 222 -1.48 10.90 -5.38
N ALA A 223 -2.18 11.75 -4.64
CA ALA A 223 -1.76 12.19 -3.32
C ALA A 223 -1.80 11.02 -2.31
N GLU A 224 -1.37 11.31 -1.08
CA GLU A 224 -1.60 10.38 0.04
C GLU A 224 -3.10 10.21 0.30
N PHE A 225 -3.43 9.09 0.94
CA PHE A 225 -4.80 8.65 1.16
C PHE A 225 -5.14 8.61 2.65
N THR A 226 -6.43 8.68 2.97
CA THR A 226 -7.03 8.42 4.29
C THR A 226 -8.12 7.37 4.13
N LEU A 227 -8.04 6.29 4.91
CA LEU A 227 -8.93 5.13 4.85
C LEU A 227 -9.29 4.70 6.27
N GLU A 228 -10.44 4.06 6.41
CA GLU A 228 -10.87 3.46 7.68
C GLU A 228 -10.04 2.23 8.03
N PHE A 229 -9.94 1.95 9.33
CA PHE A 229 -9.32 0.73 9.83
C PHE A 229 -10.32 -0.42 9.87
N GLY A 230 -9.83 -1.64 9.72
CA GLY A 230 -10.60 -2.85 9.99
C GLY A 230 -9.81 -4.12 9.70
N ASP A 231 -10.54 -5.22 9.59
CA ASP A 231 -9.96 -6.55 9.46
C ASP A 231 -10.02 -7.04 8.01
N PHE A 232 -8.92 -7.63 7.54
CA PHE A 232 -8.77 -8.16 6.20
C PHE A 232 -8.57 -9.67 6.23
N ARG A 233 -9.30 -10.37 5.36
CA ARG A 233 -9.04 -11.76 4.97
C ARG A 233 -8.85 -11.80 3.46
N VAL A 234 -7.64 -12.07 3.00
CA VAL A 234 -7.31 -11.97 1.57
C VAL A 234 -6.78 -13.30 1.06
N ARG A 235 -7.39 -13.80 -0.01
CA ARG A 235 -6.96 -15.01 -0.72
C ARG A 235 -6.40 -14.60 -2.07
N ILE A 236 -5.10 -14.82 -2.27
CA ILE A 236 -4.33 -14.37 -3.44
C ILE A 236 -3.97 -15.60 -4.27
N THR A 237 -4.62 -15.77 -5.42
CA THR A 237 -4.35 -16.85 -6.37
C THR A 237 -3.35 -16.40 -7.43
N VAL A 238 -2.23 -17.11 -7.52
CA VAL A 238 -1.09 -16.83 -8.42
C VAL A 238 -0.63 -18.13 -9.11
N PRO A 239 0.25 -18.07 -10.14
CA PRO A 239 0.94 -19.27 -10.61
C PRO A 239 1.62 -20.04 -9.47
N ASP A 240 1.68 -21.36 -9.54
CA ASP A 240 2.19 -22.22 -8.46
C ASP A 240 3.72 -22.17 -8.26
N ASP A 241 4.44 -21.48 -9.15
CA ASP A 241 5.87 -21.17 -9.02
C ASP A 241 6.14 -19.78 -8.39
N HIS A 242 5.11 -19.03 -8.03
CA HIS A 242 5.25 -17.73 -7.39
C HIS A 242 5.39 -17.82 -5.87
N ILE A 243 6.23 -16.96 -5.30
CA ILE A 243 6.21 -16.61 -3.88
C ILE A 243 5.39 -15.32 -3.71
N VAL A 244 4.60 -15.25 -2.63
CA VAL A 244 3.74 -14.10 -2.33
C VAL A 244 4.18 -13.43 -1.02
N ALA A 245 4.37 -12.13 -1.07
CA ALA A 245 4.52 -11.25 0.08
C ALA A 245 3.26 -10.39 0.21
N ALA A 246 2.70 -10.22 1.40
CA ALA A 246 1.50 -9.41 1.56
C ALA A 246 1.42 -8.77 2.94
N THR A 247 0.61 -7.72 3.04
CA THR A 247 0.09 -7.23 4.33
C THR A 247 -0.55 -8.40 5.10
N GLY A 248 -0.28 -8.49 6.41
CA GLY A 248 -0.86 -9.51 7.27
C GLY A 248 -0.03 -10.79 7.44
N GLU A 249 -0.56 -11.71 8.23
CA GLU A 249 0.07 -12.99 8.54
C GLU A 249 -0.39 -14.07 7.56
N LEU A 250 0.56 -14.87 7.07
CA LEU A 250 0.28 -16.03 6.23
C LEU A 250 -0.45 -17.12 7.03
N GLN A 251 -1.66 -17.48 6.59
CA GLN A 251 -2.55 -18.42 7.29
C GLN A 251 -2.38 -19.87 6.84
N ASN A 252 -2.07 -20.11 5.56
CA ASN A 252 -2.02 -21.45 4.98
C ASN A 252 -0.59 -21.89 4.57
N ALA A 253 0.41 -21.55 5.39
CA ALA A 253 1.81 -21.88 5.12
C ALA A 253 2.07 -23.37 4.82
N ALA A 254 1.26 -24.29 5.38
CA ALA A 254 1.35 -25.72 5.13
C ALA A 254 0.99 -26.15 3.70
N GLU A 255 0.20 -25.35 2.98
CA GLU A 255 -0.25 -25.61 1.61
C GLU A 255 0.67 -24.95 0.59
N VAL A 256 1.29 -23.83 0.95
CA VAL A 256 2.02 -22.98 0.01
C VAL A 256 3.55 -23.01 0.15
N LEU A 257 4.07 -23.48 1.28
CA LEU A 257 5.50 -23.59 1.52
C LEU A 257 5.94 -25.04 1.64
N THR A 258 7.15 -25.33 1.15
CA THR A 258 7.79 -26.62 1.36
C THR A 258 8.14 -26.83 2.83
N ASP A 259 8.34 -28.08 3.25
CA ASP A 259 8.77 -28.40 4.63
C ASP A 259 10.07 -27.71 5.03
N VAL A 260 11.00 -27.55 4.07
CA VAL A 260 12.28 -26.86 4.29
C VAL A 260 12.05 -25.37 4.54
N GLN A 261 11.25 -24.72 3.70
CA GLN A 261 10.88 -23.31 3.84
C GLN A 261 10.14 -23.06 5.17
N ARG A 262 9.19 -23.93 5.56
CA ARG A 262 8.50 -23.82 6.86
C ARG A 262 9.43 -23.94 8.05
N ARG A 263 10.42 -24.83 8.00
CA ARG A 263 11.45 -24.93 9.06
C ARG A 263 12.31 -23.67 9.15
N ARG A 264 12.77 -23.14 8.02
CA ARG A 264 13.51 -21.87 7.96
C ARG A 264 12.68 -20.71 8.49
N LEU A 265 11.38 -20.67 8.21
CA LEU A 265 10.49 -19.61 8.71
C LEU A 265 10.36 -19.63 10.23
N LYS A 266 10.17 -20.83 10.81
CA LYS A 266 10.18 -21.01 12.27
C LYS A 266 11.51 -20.61 12.89
N GLN A 267 12.62 -20.92 12.24
CA GLN A 267 13.96 -20.52 12.67
C GLN A 267 14.14 -18.99 12.61
N ALA A 268 13.70 -18.35 11.52
CA ALA A 268 13.83 -16.92 11.30
C ALA A 268 13.18 -16.09 12.40
N ILE A 269 11.98 -16.49 12.87
CA ILE A 269 11.29 -15.81 13.97
C ILE A 269 12.14 -15.75 15.24
N GLN A 270 12.98 -16.76 15.50
CA GLN A 270 13.86 -16.83 16.67
C GLN A 270 15.27 -16.28 16.41
N SER A 271 15.59 -15.96 15.16
CA SER A 271 16.91 -15.47 14.78
C SER A 271 17.00 -13.96 14.92
N ASP A 272 18.16 -13.46 15.36
CA ASP A 272 18.50 -12.03 15.37
C ASP A 272 19.27 -11.59 14.11
N THR A 273 19.54 -12.53 13.21
CA THR A 273 20.14 -12.32 11.88
C THR A 273 19.24 -12.89 10.79
N PRO A 274 19.30 -12.38 9.54
CA PRO A 274 18.47 -12.90 8.45
C PRO A 274 18.70 -14.39 8.17
N VAL A 275 17.61 -15.11 7.99
CA VAL A 275 17.57 -16.50 7.55
C VAL A 275 16.83 -16.55 6.22
N TYR A 276 17.46 -17.09 5.18
CA TYR A 276 16.79 -17.33 3.91
C TYR A 276 15.69 -18.37 4.08
N ILE A 277 14.48 -18.00 3.70
CA ILE A 277 13.33 -18.89 3.58
C ILE A 277 13.34 -19.52 2.18
N VAL A 278 13.40 -18.65 1.16
CA VAL A 278 13.60 -19.01 -0.25
C VAL A 278 14.98 -18.54 -0.66
N THR A 279 15.83 -19.51 -0.99
CA THR A 279 17.21 -19.28 -1.42
C THR A 279 17.30 -18.80 -2.86
N GLU A 280 18.47 -18.30 -3.26
CA GLU A 280 18.72 -17.91 -4.65
C GLU A 280 18.58 -19.09 -5.62
N ASP A 281 19.03 -20.29 -5.24
CA ASP A 281 18.92 -21.48 -6.08
C ASP A 281 17.45 -21.90 -6.29
N GLU A 282 16.63 -21.84 -5.24
CA GLU A 282 15.19 -22.08 -5.33
C GLU A 282 14.50 -21.04 -6.22
N ALA A 283 14.85 -19.75 -6.08
CA ALA A 283 14.32 -18.69 -6.93
C ALA A 283 14.72 -18.88 -8.40
N ARG A 284 15.98 -19.24 -8.69
CA ARG A 284 16.46 -19.55 -10.04
C ARG A 284 15.75 -20.77 -10.64
N GLN A 285 15.44 -21.78 -9.81
CA GLN A 285 14.65 -22.92 -10.23
C GLN A 285 13.23 -22.51 -10.62
N ASN A 286 12.55 -21.72 -9.79
CA ASN A 286 11.21 -21.19 -10.08
C ASN A 286 11.20 -20.34 -11.36
N GLU A 287 12.21 -19.49 -11.58
CA GLU A 287 12.34 -18.68 -12.80
C GLU A 287 12.46 -19.51 -14.08
N SER A 288 12.98 -20.72 -13.98
CA SER A 288 13.16 -21.63 -15.12
C SER A 288 11.91 -22.44 -15.47
N THR A 289 10.90 -22.43 -14.59
CA THR A 289 9.64 -23.13 -14.83
C THR A 289 8.62 -22.25 -15.53
N GLN A 290 7.72 -22.89 -16.28
CA GLN A 290 6.46 -22.28 -16.71
C GLN A 290 5.34 -22.99 -15.96
N ALA A 291 4.93 -22.41 -14.82
CA ALA A 291 3.79 -22.89 -14.05
C ALA A 291 2.57 -23.17 -14.96
N LYS A 292 2.00 -24.37 -14.80
CA LYS A 292 0.72 -24.75 -15.43
C LYS A 292 -0.42 -24.72 -14.41
N GLY A 293 -0.10 -24.81 -13.12
CA GLY A 293 -1.06 -24.75 -12.04
C GLY A 293 -1.17 -23.35 -11.44
N LYS A 294 -2.04 -23.27 -10.44
CA LYS A 294 -2.22 -22.09 -9.61
C LYS A 294 -2.23 -22.52 -8.16
N GLN A 295 -1.81 -21.62 -7.29
CA GLN A 295 -1.87 -21.78 -5.85
C GLN A 295 -2.50 -20.55 -5.22
N THR A 296 -3.18 -20.73 -4.09
CA THR A 296 -3.81 -19.65 -3.35
C THR A 296 -3.14 -19.46 -2.01
N TRP A 297 -2.67 -18.25 -1.75
CA TRP A 297 -2.08 -17.83 -0.48
C TRP A 297 -3.13 -17.08 0.32
N GLU A 298 -3.30 -17.42 1.59
CA GLU A 298 -4.28 -16.80 2.48
C GLU A 298 -3.59 -15.94 3.54
N PHE A 299 -4.03 -14.69 3.66
CA PHE A 299 -3.49 -13.73 4.63
C PHE A 299 -4.61 -13.15 5.48
N SER A 300 -4.29 -12.88 6.75
CA SER A 300 -5.15 -12.12 7.65
C SER A 300 -4.41 -10.91 8.22
N ALA A 301 -5.09 -9.77 8.29
CA ALA A 301 -4.57 -8.57 8.95
C ALA A 301 -5.67 -7.96 9.80
N SER A 302 -5.36 -7.63 11.05
CA SER A 302 -6.33 -7.01 11.96
C SER A 302 -6.01 -5.56 12.20
N ASN A 303 -7.06 -4.73 12.26
CA ASN A 303 -6.98 -3.30 12.51
C ASN A 303 -5.93 -2.59 11.63
N VAL A 304 -5.99 -2.82 10.32
CA VAL A 304 -5.18 -2.11 9.32
C VAL A 304 -6.09 -1.30 8.41
N ARG A 305 -5.52 -0.29 7.76
CA ARG A 305 -6.26 0.67 6.93
C ARG A 305 -6.16 0.44 5.42
N ASP A 306 -5.28 -0.47 5.00
CA ASP A 306 -5.09 -0.83 3.60
C ASP A 306 -4.40 -2.21 3.51
N PHE A 307 -4.39 -2.77 2.31
CA PHE A 307 -3.78 -4.05 2.02
C PHE A 307 -3.04 -3.98 0.70
N ALA A 308 -1.79 -4.42 0.68
CA ALA A 308 -1.02 -4.58 -0.55
C ALA A 308 -0.39 -5.97 -0.60
N PHE A 309 -0.02 -6.42 -1.79
CA PHE A 309 0.77 -7.64 -1.95
C PHE A 309 1.77 -7.52 -3.10
N ALA A 310 2.74 -8.41 -3.12
CA ALA A 310 3.67 -8.60 -4.21
C ALA A 310 3.81 -10.09 -4.53
N THR A 311 4.06 -10.40 -5.79
CA THR A 311 4.22 -11.79 -6.21
C THR A 311 5.18 -11.92 -7.38
N SER A 312 5.99 -12.97 -7.36
CA SER A 312 6.89 -13.32 -8.46
C SER A 312 7.49 -14.71 -8.24
N ARG A 313 7.79 -15.41 -9.33
CA ARG A 313 8.70 -16.57 -9.31
C ARG A 313 10.16 -16.21 -9.07
N LYS A 314 10.54 -14.94 -9.28
CA LYS A 314 11.90 -14.45 -9.09
C LYS A 314 12.30 -14.26 -7.62
N PHE A 315 11.35 -14.27 -6.69
CA PHE A 315 11.60 -13.85 -5.32
C PHE A 315 12.47 -14.83 -4.53
N LEU A 316 13.62 -14.32 -4.09
CA LEU A 316 14.26 -14.71 -2.85
C LEU A 316 13.47 -14.11 -1.68
N TRP A 317 13.54 -14.76 -0.54
CA TRP A 317 12.89 -14.32 0.69
C TRP A 317 13.79 -14.63 1.87
N ASP A 318 14.14 -13.61 2.66
CA ASP A 318 14.74 -13.79 3.98
C ASP A 318 13.91 -13.12 5.09
N ALA A 319 14.16 -13.56 6.32
CA ALA A 319 13.45 -13.06 7.48
C ALA A 319 14.30 -13.12 8.75
N GLN A 320 14.03 -12.23 9.71
CA GLN A 320 14.56 -12.31 11.07
C GLN A 320 13.56 -11.80 12.10
N GLY A 321 13.63 -12.30 13.31
CA GLY A 321 12.83 -11.82 14.43
C GLY A 321 13.41 -10.54 15.03
N VAL A 322 12.51 -9.68 15.52
CA VAL A 322 12.85 -8.47 16.28
C VAL A 322 12.08 -8.50 17.59
N GLN A 323 12.80 -8.59 18.71
CA GLN A 323 12.20 -8.53 20.04
C GLN A 323 11.66 -7.11 20.31
N LEU A 324 10.37 -7.01 20.64
CA LEU A 324 9.70 -5.80 21.14
C LEU A 324 8.86 -6.20 22.35
N GLY A 325 9.25 -5.73 23.54
CA GLY A 325 8.61 -6.15 24.79
C GLY A 325 8.65 -7.66 24.96
N ASP A 326 7.48 -8.28 25.13
CA ASP A 326 7.27 -9.72 25.35
C ASP A 326 7.05 -10.52 24.06
N ARG A 327 7.02 -9.87 22.89
CA ARG A 327 6.77 -10.53 21.59
C ARG A 327 7.89 -10.30 20.58
N ARG A 328 7.86 -11.08 19.51
CA ARG A 328 8.76 -10.92 18.34
C ARG A 328 7.96 -10.53 17.11
N VAL A 329 8.43 -9.51 16.41
CA VAL A 329 7.95 -9.10 15.09
C VAL A 329 8.85 -9.73 14.03
N LEU A 330 8.27 -10.23 12.94
CA LEU A 330 9.05 -10.77 11.83
C LEU A 330 9.37 -9.67 10.82
N ALA A 331 10.64 -9.28 10.73
CA ALA A 331 11.17 -8.42 9.68
C ALA A 331 11.52 -9.29 8.46
N MET A 332 11.05 -8.92 7.27
CA MET A 332 11.23 -9.72 6.06
C MET A 332 11.61 -8.86 4.86
N SER A 333 12.32 -9.47 3.91
CA SER A 333 12.52 -8.88 2.59
C SER A 333 12.31 -9.89 1.47
N PHE A 334 11.78 -9.40 0.35
CA PHE A 334 11.56 -10.18 -0.88
C PHE A 334 12.19 -9.44 -2.06
N TRP A 335 13.01 -10.12 -2.85
CA TRP A 335 13.68 -9.48 -3.98
C TRP A 335 14.04 -10.49 -5.07
N PRO A 336 14.12 -10.07 -6.34
CA PRO A 336 14.64 -10.92 -7.39
C PRO A 336 16.17 -11.01 -7.31
N LYS A 337 16.81 -12.02 -7.92
CA LYS A 337 18.28 -12.19 -7.89
C LYS A 337 19.06 -10.94 -8.33
N GLU A 338 18.47 -10.09 -9.17
CA GLU A 338 19.01 -8.81 -9.62
C GLU A 338 19.19 -7.78 -8.47
N GLY A 339 18.64 -8.04 -7.29
CA GLY A 339 18.91 -7.29 -6.07
C GLY A 339 20.18 -7.72 -5.33
N GLN A 340 20.80 -8.85 -5.70
CA GLN A 340 22.00 -9.36 -5.03
C GLN A 340 23.29 -8.68 -5.50
N PRO A 341 24.28 -8.51 -4.60
CA PRO A 341 24.28 -8.90 -3.19
C PRO A 341 23.71 -7.82 -2.25
N LEU A 342 23.34 -6.67 -2.80
CA LEU A 342 22.92 -5.48 -2.04
C LEU A 342 21.76 -5.77 -1.07
N TRP A 343 20.70 -6.42 -1.56
CA TRP A 343 19.50 -6.71 -0.77
C TRP A 343 19.76 -7.75 0.32
N GLY A 344 20.40 -8.87 -0.02
CA GLY A 344 20.73 -9.93 0.94
C GLY A 344 21.70 -9.49 2.05
N GLN A 345 22.40 -8.36 1.87
CA GLN A 345 23.27 -7.79 2.90
C GLN A 345 22.57 -6.78 3.81
N TYR A 346 21.65 -5.97 3.28
CA TYR A 346 21.20 -4.76 4.00
C TYR A 346 19.69 -4.66 4.22
N SER A 347 18.83 -5.29 3.40
CA SER A 347 17.41 -4.99 3.40
C SER A 347 16.72 -5.40 4.72
N THR A 348 16.72 -6.69 5.06
CA THR A 348 16.08 -7.18 6.29
C THR A 348 16.73 -6.64 7.57
N ALA A 349 18.04 -6.36 7.53
CA ALA A 349 18.73 -5.67 8.61
C ALA A 349 18.26 -4.22 8.79
N ALA A 350 18.03 -3.49 7.70
CA ALA A 350 17.48 -2.13 7.73
C ALA A 350 16.03 -2.11 8.21
N VAL A 351 15.21 -3.08 7.80
CA VAL A 351 13.83 -3.25 8.32
C VAL A 351 13.87 -3.45 9.85
N ALA A 352 14.68 -4.39 10.34
CA ALA A 352 14.78 -4.63 11.78
C ALA A 352 15.35 -3.44 12.55
N HIS A 353 16.30 -2.71 11.97
CA HIS A 353 16.80 -1.47 12.54
C HIS A 353 15.70 -0.42 12.67
N ALA A 354 14.92 -0.20 11.61
CA ALA A 354 13.82 0.76 11.60
C ALA A 354 12.78 0.43 12.68
N ILE A 355 12.36 -0.84 12.79
CA ILE A 355 11.42 -1.28 13.84
C ILE A 355 11.91 -0.89 15.24
N ARG A 356 13.17 -1.18 15.56
CA ARG A 356 13.76 -0.89 16.88
C ARG A 356 13.83 0.60 17.14
N VAL A 357 14.23 1.39 16.14
CA VAL A 357 14.37 2.85 16.27
C VAL A 357 13.00 3.51 16.44
N TYR A 358 12.05 3.27 15.54
CA TYR A 358 10.74 3.90 15.63
C TYR A 358 9.99 3.50 16.90
N SER A 359 10.03 2.23 17.29
CA SER A 359 9.40 1.76 18.54
C SER A 359 10.00 2.48 19.77
N ARG A 360 11.32 2.64 19.81
CA ARG A 360 12.01 3.34 20.92
C ARG A 360 11.61 4.81 21.05
N PHE A 361 11.39 5.51 19.94
CA PHE A 361 11.10 6.94 19.95
C PHE A 361 9.61 7.27 19.96
N THR A 362 8.73 6.27 19.80
CA THR A 362 7.29 6.47 19.67
C THR A 362 6.51 5.47 20.54
N PHE A 363 5.87 4.48 19.92
CA PHE A 363 5.23 3.34 20.58
C PHE A 363 5.61 2.06 19.83
N ASP A 364 5.50 0.91 20.50
CA ASP A 364 5.87 -0.38 19.92
C ASP A 364 5.08 -0.69 18.66
N TYR A 365 5.77 -1.19 17.62
CA TYR A 365 5.16 -1.58 16.35
C TYR A 365 4.04 -2.61 16.53
N PRO A 366 2.74 -2.30 16.33
CA PRO A 366 1.66 -3.15 16.83
C PRO A 366 1.45 -4.43 16.01
N TYR A 367 1.99 -4.51 14.80
CA TYR A 367 1.72 -5.61 13.87
C TYR A 367 2.76 -6.74 13.98
N PRO A 368 2.39 -7.97 13.56
CA PRO A 368 3.24 -9.16 13.72
C PRO A 368 4.38 -9.24 12.69
N VAL A 369 4.23 -8.61 11.52
CA VAL A 369 5.20 -8.67 10.43
C VAL A 369 5.43 -7.31 9.79
N ILE A 370 6.58 -7.13 9.15
CA ILE A 370 6.83 -6.00 8.25
C ILE A 370 7.80 -6.39 7.13
N ILE A 371 7.48 -5.95 5.92
CA ILE A 371 8.07 -6.47 4.69
C ILE A 371 8.66 -5.32 3.85
N SER A 372 9.86 -5.53 3.32
CA SER A 372 10.45 -4.73 2.23
C SER A 372 10.50 -5.55 0.94
N VAL A 373 9.95 -5.02 -0.15
CA VAL A 373 9.92 -5.73 -1.45
C VAL A 373 10.64 -4.93 -2.52
N ASN A 374 11.58 -5.59 -3.21
CA ASN A 374 12.21 -5.02 -4.39
C ASN A 374 11.29 -5.14 -5.61
N GLY A 375 11.01 -4.04 -6.29
CA GLY A 375 10.13 -4.06 -7.45
C GLY A 375 10.09 -2.76 -8.25
N PRO A 376 9.04 -2.57 -9.08
CA PRO A 376 8.93 -1.42 -9.98
C PRO A 376 8.73 -0.07 -9.28
N VAL A 377 8.37 -0.07 -7.99
CA VAL A 377 8.01 1.13 -7.23
C VAL A 377 9.22 1.66 -6.46
N ARG A 378 9.44 2.98 -6.52
CA ARG A 378 10.68 3.63 -6.05
C ARG A 378 10.78 3.86 -4.54
N GLY A 379 9.69 3.62 -3.81
CA GLY A 379 9.48 4.01 -2.43
C GLY A 379 7.99 4.26 -2.26
N MET A 380 7.29 3.34 -1.60
CA MET A 380 5.90 3.47 -1.18
C MET A 380 5.60 2.55 -0.02
N GLU A 381 4.79 3.06 0.91
CA GLU A 381 4.36 2.38 2.12
C GLU A 381 2.92 1.84 2.03
N TYR A 382 2.69 0.72 2.70
CA TYR A 382 1.39 0.13 3.01
C TYR A 382 1.47 -0.55 4.38
N PRO A 383 0.35 -0.87 5.05
CA PRO A 383 0.40 -1.59 6.31
C PRO A 383 1.22 -2.88 6.19
N MET A 384 2.22 -3.04 7.06
CA MET A 384 3.14 -4.19 7.09
C MET A 384 3.97 -4.43 5.81
N MET A 385 3.91 -3.57 4.79
CA MET A 385 4.62 -3.82 3.53
C MET A 385 5.05 -2.54 2.84
N THR A 386 6.23 -2.56 2.26
CA THR A 386 6.86 -1.41 1.61
C THR A 386 7.52 -1.84 0.31
N PHE A 387 7.54 -0.94 -0.69
CA PHE A 387 8.15 -1.21 -2.00
C PHE A 387 9.36 -0.32 -2.26
N GLN A 388 10.45 -0.89 -2.77
CA GLN A 388 11.69 -0.16 -3.06
C GLN A 388 12.31 -0.60 -4.40
N SER A 389 12.97 0.33 -5.09
CA SER A 389 13.62 0.07 -6.38
C SER A 389 15.15 -0.05 -6.40
N PRO A 390 15.96 0.42 -5.41
CA PRO A 390 17.42 0.37 -5.54
C PRO A 390 17.96 -1.04 -5.83
N ARG A 391 18.87 -1.14 -6.81
CA ARG A 391 19.57 -2.38 -7.18
C ARG A 391 21.06 -2.10 -7.38
N PRO A 392 21.91 -3.12 -7.21
CA PRO A 392 23.30 -3.05 -7.65
C PRO A 392 23.40 -3.03 -9.18
N GLU A 393 24.62 -2.83 -9.68
CA GLU A 393 24.96 -3.04 -11.08
C GLU A 393 24.85 -4.52 -11.46
N THR A 394 24.81 -4.82 -12.76
CA THR A 394 24.58 -6.19 -13.25
C THR A 394 25.67 -7.19 -12.89
N ASP A 395 26.88 -6.71 -12.54
CA ASP A 395 27.99 -7.54 -12.06
C ASP A 395 27.98 -7.72 -10.53
N GLY A 396 26.97 -7.18 -9.85
CA GLY A 396 26.83 -7.22 -8.39
C GLY A 396 27.59 -6.11 -7.66
N THR A 397 28.34 -5.26 -8.36
CA THR A 397 28.98 -4.10 -7.73
C THR A 397 27.96 -3.00 -7.43
N TYR A 398 28.23 -2.17 -6.43
CA TYR A 398 27.38 -1.04 -6.11
C TYR A 398 28.18 0.07 -5.43
N SER A 399 27.79 1.32 -5.69
CA SER A 399 28.40 2.46 -5.02
C SER A 399 27.94 2.58 -3.56
N GLU A 400 28.71 3.28 -2.75
CA GLU A 400 28.31 3.69 -1.40
C GLU A 400 26.97 4.47 -1.41
N ARG A 401 26.77 5.32 -2.42
CA ARG A 401 25.51 6.03 -2.63
C ARG A 401 24.34 5.08 -2.83
N THR A 402 24.51 4.02 -3.63
CA THR A 402 23.45 3.01 -3.89
C THR A 402 23.13 2.24 -2.61
N LYS A 403 24.15 1.88 -1.82
CA LYS A 403 23.99 1.25 -0.51
C LYS A 403 23.15 2.11 0.44
N TYR A 404 23.52 3.36 0.65
CA TYR A 404 22.76 4.23 1.54
C TYR A 404 21.40 4.64 0.99
N ALA A 405 21.24 4.66 -0.34
CA ALA A 405 19.92 4.83 -0.94
C ALA A 405 18.98 3.68 -0.56
N LEU A 406 19.42 2.42 -0.63
CA LEU A 406 18.62 1.27 -0.19
C LEU A 406 18.31 1.35 1.31
N ILE A 407 19.33 1.51 2.15
CA ILE A 407 19.14 1.53 3.62
C ILE A 407 18.21 2.68 4.01
N GLY A 408 18.44 3.87 3.47
CA GLY A 408 17.66 5.06 3.76
C GLY A 408 16.20 4.93 3.34
N VAL A 409 15.92 4.43 2.12
CA VAL A 409 14.54 4.24 1.67
C VAL A 409 13.84 3.15 2.47
N VAL A 410 14.49 2.03 2.79
CA VAL A 410 13.87 1.00 3.64
C VAL A 410 13.49 1.56 5.01
N ILE A 411 14.39 2.31 5.66
CA ILE A 411 14.11 2.93 6.96
C ILE A 411 12.95 3.94 6.84
N HIS A 412 12.95 4.77 5.80
CA HIS A 412 11.92 5.77 5.54
C HIS A 412 10.52 5.14 5.36
N GLU A 413 10.40 4.19 4.42
CA GLU A 413 9.11 3.55 4.13
C GLU A 413 8.61 2.71 5.30
N VAL A 414 9.50 2.00 6.00
CA VAL A 414 9.12 1.25 7.22
C VAL A 414 8.63 2.22 8.30
N GLY A 415 9.28 3.38 8.44
CA GLY A 415 8.84 4.45 9.32
C GLY A 415 7.42 4.94 9.04
N HIS A 416 7.02 4.94 7.77
CA HIS A 416 5.66 5.30 7.41
C HIS A 416 4.58 4.36 7.96
N SER A 417 4.97 3.15 8.41
CA SER A 417 4.05 2.27 9.13
C SER A 417 3.52 2.89 10.43
N TRP A 418 4.28 3.78 11.08
CA TRP A 418 3.77 4.58 12.20
C TRP A 418 3.05 5.83 11.71
N PHE A 419 3.69 6.60 10.83
CA PHE A 419 3.17 7.89 10.33
C PHE A 419 3.32 7.97 8.81
N PRO A 420 2.25 7.98 7.99
CA PRO A 420 0.88 8.25 8.41
C PRO A 420 0.04 6.99 8.62
N MET A 421 0.60 5.77 8.61
CA MET A 421 -0.26 4.57 8.55
C MET A 421 -1.04 4.30 9.84
N ILE A 422 -0.41 4.32 11.02
CA ILE A 422 -1.14 4.13 12.29
C ILE A 422 -1.64 5.48 12.82
N VAL A 423 -0.75 6.46 12.93
CA VAL A 423 -1.07 7.82 13.33
C VAL A 423 -1.24 8.66 12.08
N ASN A 424 -2.48 9.00 11.78
CA ASN A 424 -2.85 9.89 10.68
C ASN A 424 -3.55 11.15 11.19
N SER A 425 -3.68 12.12 10.29
CA SER A 425 -4.48 13.34 10.44
C SER A 425 -5.94 13.10 10.06
#